data_AF-A0A382HGW4-F1
#
_entry.id   AF-A0A382HGW4-F1
#
_cell.length_a   1.000
_cell.length_b   1.000
_cell.length_c   1.000
_cell.angle_alpha   90.00
_cell.angle_beta   90.00
_cell.angle_gamma   90.00
#
_symmetry.space_group_name_H-M   'P 1'
#
loop_
_entity.id
_entity.type
_entity.pdbx_description
1 polymer ?
#
loop_
_entity_poly.entity_id
_entity_poly.type
_entity_poly.pdbx_seq_one_letter_code
_entity_poly.pdbx_strand_id
1 'polypeptide(L)'
;HGNPKLRNWLASREAHNGPCPDGVSLARREGPFLWTAAHTKPLQSLDGEVLETEIRLKGGGLLSRTVKPLSNEPNGWLVTDSFEPRLGQAGEFTVRWQFAPGCEAERIDERVFRVTSGTSAIRVDIGAGWVLAELWGPSGDETAGQLDGIVSPRFMKTEHAPHLKLTAKPGGNTEFTTRFTVA
;
A
#
# COMPACT_ATOMS: atom_id res chain seq x y z
N HIS A 1 -24.13 -3.74 -17.78
CA HIS A 1 -23.77 -2.87 -16.64
C HIS A 1 -22.63 -3.52 -15.85
N GLY A 2 -21.55 -2.78 -15.53
CA GLY A 2 -20.29 -3.35 -15.00
C GLY A 2 -20.40 -3.97 -13.60
N ASN A 3 -19.52 -4.95 -13.32
CA ASN A 3 -19.45 -5.71 -12.07
C ASN A 3 -19.27 -4.78 -10.84
N PRO A 4 -20.26 -4.69 -9.93
CA PRO A 4 -20.18 -3.84 -8.74
C PRO A 4 -19.05 -4.21 -7.78
N LYS A 5 -18.75 -5.50 -7.63
CA LYS A 5 -17.66 -5.98 -6.75
C LYS A 5 -16.32 -5.46 -7.25
N LEU A 6 -16.05 -5.59 -8.54
CA LEU A 6 -14.84 -5.08 -9.18
C LEU A 6 -14.71 -3.55 -8.99
N ARG A 7 -15.80 -2.82 -9.22
CA ARG A 7 -15.81 -1.36 -9.06
C ARG A 7 -15.50 -0.92 -7.63
N ASN A 8 -16.09 -1.61 -6.65
CA ASN A 8 -15.86 -1.32 -5.23
C ASN A 8 -14.43 -1.66 -4.83
N TRP A 9 -13.90 -2.78 -5.32
CA TRP A 9 -12.52 -3.19 -5.07
C TRP A 9 -11.49 -2.21 -5.63
N LEU A 10 -11.59 -1.84 -6.91
CA LEU A 10 -10.64 -0.87 -7.53
C LEU A 10 -10.67 0.51 -6.85
N ALA A 11 -11.78 0.85 -6.19
CA ALA A 11 -11.96 2.07 -5.42
C ALA A 11 -11.57 1.93 -3.94
N SER A 12 -11.34 0.71 -3.46
CA SER A 12 -11.04 0.41 -2.06
C SER A 12 -9.60 0.74 -1.73
N ARG A 13 -9.35 1.11 -0.46
CA ARG A 13 -7.99 1.38 0.02
C ARG A 13 -7.07 0.16 -0.04
N GLU A 14 -7.66 -1.02 0.14
CA GLU A 14 -6.97 -2.32 0.11
C GLU A 14 -6.30 -2.61 -1.23
N ALA A 15 -6.77 -2.00 -2.32
CA ALA A 15 -6.20 -2.16 -3.66
C ALA A 15 -5.05 -1.18 -3.99
N HIS A 16 -4.72 -0.24 -3.10
CA HIS A 16 -3.78 0.86 -3.39
C HIS A 16 -2.53 0.85 -2.51
N ASN A 17 -1.53 1.59 -2.98
CA ASN A 17 -0.21 1.69 -2.35
C ASN A 17 -0.22 2.60 -1.12
N GLY A 18 -0.82 2.15 -0.02
CA GLY A 18 -0.97 2.95 1.20
C GLY A 18 -1.31 2.15 2.44
N PRO A 19 -1.16 2.76 3.63
CA PRO A 19 -1.51 2.11 4.89
C PRO A 19 -3.03 1.96 5.00
N CYS A 20 -3.54 0.77 5.24
CA CYS A 20 -4.94 0.42 5.33
C CYS A 20 -5.25 -0.13 6.73
N PRO A 21 -5.69 0.73 7.67
CA PRO A 21 -6.13 0.31 9.00
C PRO A 21 -7.45 -0.47 8.93
N ASP A 22 -7.55 -1.54 9.71
CA ASP A 22 -8.78 -2.33 9.79
C ASP A 22 -9.87 -1.56 10.55
N GLY A 23 -11.13 -1.72 10.14
CA GLY A 23 -12.28 -1.07 10.76
C GLY A 23 -12.40 0.46 10.57
N VAL A 24 -11.46 1.13 9.88
CA VAL A 24 -11.50 2.57 9.64
C VAL A 24 -11.90 2.87 8.19
N SER A 25 -13.15 3.32 8.00
CA SER A 25 -13.63 3.79 6.70
C SER A 25 -13.22 5.25 6.46
N LEU A 26 -12.28 5.47 5.54
CA LEU A 26 -11.85 6.82 5.12
C LEU A 26 -12.64 7.39 3.95
N ALA A 27 -13.24 6.54 3.13
CA ALA A 27 -14.21 6.91 2.11
C ALA A 27 -14.91 5.63 1.67
N ARG A 28 -16.23 5.65 1.57
CA ARG A 28 -17.02 4.52 1.07
C ARG A 28 -17.76 4.92 -0.18
N ARG A 29 -17.70 4.08 -1.20
CA ARG A 29 -18.47 4.25 -2.43
C ARG A 29 -19.84 3.58 -2.26
N GLU A 30 -20.92 4.34 -2.42
CA GLU A 30 -22.31 3.84 -2.37
C GLU A 30 -22.95 3.75 -3.77
N GLY A 31 -22.30 4.32 -4.79
CA GLY A 31 -22.83 4.30 -6.15
C GLY A 31 -21.79 4.71 -7.20
N PRO A 32 -22.19 4.81 -8.48
CA PRO A 32 -21.30 5.25 -9.55
C PRO A 32 -20.66 6.62 -9.27
N PHE A 33 -21.43 7.54 -8.67
CA PHE A 33 -21.00 8.93 -8.40
C PHE A 33 -21.14 9.33 -6.92
N LEU A 34 -21.58 8.42 -6.05
CA LEU A 34 -21.87 8.71 -4.65
C LEU A 34 -20.79 8.14 -3.73
N TRP A 35 -20.21 9.02 -2.92
CA TRP A 35 -19.25 8.69 -1.88
C TRP A 35 -19.76 9.19 -0.52
N THR A 36 -19.49 8.43 0.53
CA THR A 36 -19.87 8.71 1.92
C THR A 36 -18.66 8.53 2.83
N ALA A 37 -18.81 8.95 4.08
CA ALA A 37 -17.78 8.81 5.12
C ALA A 37 -16.41 9.37 4.71
N ALA A 38 -16.39 10.48 3.94
CA ALA A 38 -15.16 11.14 3.56
C ALA A 38 -14.32 11.50 4.80
N HIS A 39 -13.05 11.12 4.75
CA HIS A 39 -12.04 11.49 5.71
C HIS A 39 -11.83 13.00 5.70
N THR A 40 -11.26 13.54 6.77
CA THR A 40 -10.84 14.96 6.77
C THR A 40 -9.81 15.18 5.67
N LYS A 41 -9.74 16.38 5.12
CA LYS A 41 -8.68 16.74 4.17
C LYS A 41 -7.31 16.36 4.75
N PRO A 42 -6.47 15.62 4.02
CA PRO A 42 -5.13 15.30 4.48
C PRO A 42 -4.31 16.58 4.71
N LEU A 43 -3.51 16.59 5.76
CA LEU A 43 -2.44 17.57 5.94
C LEU A 43 -1.21 17.06 5.18
N GLN A 44 -0.51 17.95 4.51
CA GLN A 44 0.65 17.63 3.70
C GLN A 44 1.70 18.72 3.86
N SER A 45 2.96 18.31 4.00
CA SER A 45 4.14 19.17 3.99
C SER A 45 5.17 18.57 3.04
N LEU A 46 5.85 19.45 2.30
CA LEU A 46 6.98 19.10 1.45
C LEU A 46 8.14 20.01 1.86
N ASP A 47 9.18 19.42 2.44
CA ASP A 47 10.42 20.10 2.81
C ASP A 47 11.59 19.47 2.05
N GLY A 48 12.14 20.20 1.08
CA GLY A 48 13.06 19.65 0.09
C GLY A 48 12.43 18.46 -0.66
N GLU A 49 13.00 17.26 -0.46
CA GLU A 49 12.53 16.01 -1.04
C GLU A 49 11.78 15.11 -0.04
N VAL A 50 11.49 15.62 1.16
CA VAL A 50 10.74 14.90 2.18
C VAL A 50 9.27 15.29 2.10
N LEU A 51 8.43 14.32 1.76
CA LEU A 51 6.97 14.45 1.80
C LEU A 51 6.44 13.81 3.08
N GLU A 52 5.68 14.57 3.85
CA GLU A 52 4.90 14.05 4.98
C GLU A 52 3.42 14.26 4.70
N THR A 53 2.62 13.25 5.01
CA THR A 53 1.17 13.32 4.85
C THR A 53 0.49 12.70 6.06
N GLU A 54 -0.56 13.36 6.53
CA GLU A 54 -1.36 12.93 7.67
C GLU A 54 -2.86 12.99 7.34
N ILE A 55 -3.60 11.98 7.76
CA ILE A 55 -5.06 11.96 7.76
C ILE A 55 -5.53 11.85 9.20
N ARG A 56 -6.21 12.88 9.69
CA ARG A 56 -6.83 12.87 11.02
C ARG A 56 -8.14 12.07 10.95
N LEU A 57 -8.29 11.14 11.88
CA LEU A 57 -9.42 10.23 11.92
C LEU A 57 -10.51 10.77 12.85
N LYS A 58 -11.77 10.48 12.51
CA LYS A 58 -12.88 10.69 13.45
C LYS A 58 -12.62 9.85 14.70
N GLY A 59 -12.70 10.47 15.87
CA GLY A 59 -12.34 9.82 17.14
C GLY A 59 -10.91 10.10 17.64
N GLY A 60 -10.17 10.98 16.94
CA GLY A 60 -8.87 11.46 17.43
C GLY A 60 -7.68 10.57 17.09
N GLY A 61 -7.84 9.65 16.13
CA GLY A 61 -6.75 8.87 15.57
C GLY A 61 -6.00 9.62 14.47
N LEU A 62 -4.90 9.02 14.01
CA LEU A 62 -4.01 9.53 12.99
C LEU A 62 -3.56 8.39 12.08
N LEU A 63 -3.48 8.69 10.80
CA LEU A 63 -2.76 7.86 9.85
C LEU A 63 -1.74 8.73 9.14
N SER A 64 -0.48 8.30 9.09
CA SER A 64 0.58 9.10 8.46
C SER A 64 1.46 8.28 7.54
N ARG A 65 2.07 8.99 6.58
CA ARG A 65 3.13 8.49 5.71
C ARG A 65 4.19 9.57 5.55
N THR A 66 5.44 9.17 5.67
CA THR A 66 6.61 9.95 5.28
C THR A 66 7.30 9.26 4.11
N VAL A 67 7.69 10.03 3.10
CA VAL A 67 8.50 9.56 1.97
C VAL A 67 9.70 10.48 1.87
N LYS A 68 10.91 9.91 1.86
CA LYS A 68 12.16 10.66 1.70
C LYS A 68 13.17 9.91 0.83
N PRO A 69 14.07 10.61 0.13
CA PRO A 69 15.17 9.96 -0.56
C PRO A 69 16.10 9.26 0.43
N LEU A 70 16.77 8.21 -0.03
CA LEU A 70 17.88 7.62 0.70
C LEU A 70 19.10 8.54 0.63
N SER A 71 19.78 8.71 1.75
CA SER A 71 20.91 9.65 1.88
C SER A 71 22.19 9.17 1.18
N ASN A 72 22.27 7.90 0.82
CA ASN A 72 23.43 7.23 0.23
C ASN A 72 23.00 6.35 -0.94
N GLU A 73 23.94 6.04 -1.83
CA GLU A 73 23.74 5.03 -2.87
C GLU A 73 23.45 3.63 -2.27
N PRO A 74 22.62 2.79 -2.92
CA PRO A 74 21.92 3.07 -4.18
C PRO A 74 20.78 4.07 -4.03
N ASN A 75 20.56 4.90 -5.05
CA ASN A 75 19.42 5.81 -5.13
C ASN A 75 18.08 5.08 -4.88
N GLY A 76 17.20 5.75 -4.13
CA GLY A 76 15.96 5.12 -3.70
C GLY A 76 15.14 5.96 -2.74
N TRP A 77 14.06 5.36 -2.26
CA TRP A 77 13.09 5.99 -1.37
C TRP A 77 12.92 5.18 -0.09
N LEU A 78 12.87 5.86 1.04
CA LEU A 78 12.38 5.31 2.30
C LEU A 78 10.95 5.80 2.52
N VAL A 79 10.04 4.85 2.66
CA VAL A 79 8.65 5.10 3.06
C VAL A 79 8.48 4.63 4.49
N THR A 80 7.95 5.50 5.35
CA THR A 80 7.56 5.16 6.72
C THR A 80 6.06 5.36 6.83
N ASP A 81 5.36 4.32 7.29
CA ASP A 81 3.92 4.37 7.52
C ASP A 81 3.62 4.29 9.02
N SER A 82 2.55 4.94 9.46
CA SER A 82 2.07 4.75 10.84
C SER A 82 0.56 4.85 10.91
N PHE A 83 0.00 4.16 11.90
CA PHE A 83 -1.40 4.22 12.25
C PHE A 83 -1.57 4.26 13.76
N GLU A 84 -2.29 5.27 14.21
CA GLU A 84 -2.67 5.49 15.60
C GLU A 84 -4.19 5.58 15.70
N PRO A 85 -4.91 4.53 16.11
CA PRO A 85 -6.37 4.61 16.34
C PRO A 85 -6.73 5.70 17.36
N ARG A 86 -5.82 6.01 18.28
CA ARG A 86 -5.84 7.16 19.19
C ARG A 86 -4.41 7.70 19.28
N LEU A 87 -4.26 9.02 19.36
CA LEU A 87 -2.94 9.65 19.47
C LEU A 87 -2.07 9.02 20.58
N GLY A 88 -0.85 8.63 20.21
CA GLY A 88 0.12 7.95 21.07
C GLY A 88 -0.08 6.43 21.21
N GLN A 89 -1.12 5.85 20.59
CA GLN A 89 -1.38 4.41 20.62
C GLN A 89 -1.25 3.84 19.21
N ALA A 90 -0.17 3.10 18.93
CA ALA A 90 -0.01 2.39 17.67
C ALA A 90 -1.10 1.32 17.50
N GLY A 91 -1.67 1.23 16.29
CA GLY A 91 -2.72 0.25 15.96
C GLY A 91 -2.33 -0.69 14.83
N GLU A 92 -3.13 -1.75 14.64
CA GLU A 92 -2.94 -2.70 13.56
C GLU A 92 -3.37 -2.10 12.22
N PHE A 93 -2.55 -2.32 11.19
CA PHE A 93 -2.84 -1.90 9.82
C PHE A 93 -2.07 -2.76 8.83
N THR A 94 -2.43 -2.64 7.56
CA THR A 94 -1.68 -3.27 6.46
C THR A 94 -1.14 -2.23 5.51
N VAL A 95 -0.13 -2.55 4.71
CA VAL A 95 0.28 -1.76 3.54
C VAL A 95 0.31 -2.70 2.35
N ARG A 96 -0.39 -2.37 1.27
CA ARG A 96 -0.22 -3.04 -0.02
C ARG A 96 0.79 -2.25 -0.86
N TRP A 97 1.63 -2.96 -1.59
CA TRP A 97 2.42 -2.46 -2.71
C TRP A 97 2.02 -3.26 -3.95
N GLN A 98 1.14 -2.68 -4.76
CA GLN A 98 0.71 -3.17 -6.06
C GLN A 98 1.76 -2.79 -7.10
N PHE A 99 2.27 -3.80 -7.80
CA PHE A 99 3.21 -3.61 -8.91
C PHE A 99 2.46 -3.62 -10.25
N ALA A 100 3.15 -3.20 -11.31
CA ALA A 100 2.58 -3.13 -12.65
C ALA A 100 2.36 -4.53 -13.24
N PRO A 101 1.38 -4.69 -14.17
CA PRO A 101 1.28 -5.90 -14.98
C PRO A 101 2.59 -6.25 -15.68
N GLY A 102 2.89 -7.54 -15.76
CA GLY A 102 4.13 -8.04 -16.37
C GLY A 102 5.37 -7.90 -15.49
N CYS A 103 5.27 -7.30 -14.29
CA CYS A 103 6.32 -7.43 -13.30
C CYS A 103 6.38 -8.86 -12.77
N GLU A 104 7.60 -9.33 -12.49
CA GLU A 104 7.82 -10.50 -11.64
C GLU A 104 8.28 -10.00 -10.28
N ALA A 105 7.77 -10.62 -9.22
CA ALA A 105 8.15 -10.29 -7.86
C ALA A 105 8.52 -11.58 -7.12
N GLU A 106 9.63 -11.55 -6.42
CA GLU A 106 10.14 -12.70 -5.68
C GLU A 106 10.70 -12.27 -4.32
N ARG A 107 10.65 -13.19 -3.35
CA ARG A 107 11.32 -13.01 -2.07
C ARG A 107 12.75 -13.54 -2.20
N ILE A 108 13.74 -12.66 -2.01
CA ILE A 108 15.16 -13.01 -2.09
C ILE A 108 15.83 -13.16 -0.72
N ASP A 109 15.19 -12.68 0.34
CA ASP A 109 15.57 -12.87 1.75
C ASP A 109 14.32 -12.73 2.65
N GLU A 110 14.44 -12.98 3.95
CA GLU A 110 13.33 -12.90 4.92
C GLU A 110 12.55 -11.59 4.79
N ARG A 111 13.27 -10.47 4.67
CA ARG A 111 12.72 -9.10 4.62
C ARG A 111 13.07 -8.36 3.34
N VAL A 112 13.40 -9.10 2.29
CA VAL A 112 13.88 -8.52 1.04
C VAL A 112 13.20 -9.15 -0.15
N PHE A 113 12.71 -8.31 -1.03
CA PHE A 113 12.05 -8.69 -2.26
C PHE A 113 12.74 -8.04 -3.44
N ARG A 114 12.70 -8.71 -4.59
CA ARG A 114 13.10 -8.15 -5.87
C ARG A 114 11.88 -8.09 -6.76
N VAL A 115 11.71 -6.96 -7.45
CA VAL A 115 10.68 -6.79 -8.47
C VAL A 115 11.34 -6.41 -9.77
N THR A 116 11.12 -7.19 -10.82
CA THR A 116 11.71 -7.03 -12.14
C THR A 116 10.62 -6.66 -13.15
N SER A 117 10.97 -5.79 -14.10
CA SER A 117 10.11 -5.40 -15.22
C SER A 117 11.01 -5.20 -16.45
N GLY A 118 11.08 -6.20 -17.31
CA GLY A 118 12.01 -6.19 -18.44
C GLY A 118 13.46 -6.10 -17.97
N THR A 119 14.16 -5.02 -18.34
CA THR A 119 15.57 -4.78 -17.96
C THR A 119 15.73 -4.00 -16.65
N SER A 120 14.63 -3.57 -16.03
CA SER A 120 14.67 -2.79 -14.79
C SER A 120 14.37 -3.68 -13.59
N ALA A 121 15.09 -3.46 -12.50
CA ALA A 121 14.83 -4.14 -11.24
C ALA A 121 14.81 -3.14 -10.08
N ILE A 122 13.96 -3.39 -9.11
CA ILE A 122 13.99 -2.73 -7.81
C ILE A 122 14.13 -3.76 -6.72
N ARG A 123 14.86 -3.38 -5.68
CA ARG A 123 14.94 -4.11 -4.41
C ARG A 123 14.05 -3.41 -3.39
N VAL A 124 13.26 -4.20 -2.68
CA VAL A 124 12.34 -3.77 -1.63
C VAL A 124 12.78 -4.40 -0.31
N ASP A 125 13.33 -3.59 0.60
CA ASP A 125 13.67 -4.02 1.96
C ASP A 125 12.59 -3.53 2.94
N ILE A 126 12.13 -4.41 3.83
CA ILE A 126 11.08 -4.08 4.82
C ILE A 126 11.65 -4.03 6.24
N GLY A 127 11.24 -3.03 7.02
CA GLY A 127 11.67 -2.83 8.40
C GLY A 127 11.22 -3.94 9.36
N ALA A 128 11.79 -3.96 10.57
CA ALA A 128 11.50 -4.98 11.57
C ALA A 128 10.08 -4.89 12.15
N GLY A 129 9.39 -3.75 11.98
CA GLY A 129 8.02 -3.56 12.50
C GLY A 129 6.97 -4.43 11.83
N TRP A 130 7.18 -4.85 10.57
CA TRP A 130 6.25 -5.72 9.86
C TRP A 130 6.31 -7.14 10.41
N VAL A 131 5.16 -7.65 10.86
CA VAL A 131 5.03 -9.00 11.45
C VAL A 131 4.73 -10.07 10.41
N LEU A 132 4.15 -9.68 9.28
CA LEU A 132 3.86 -10.56 8.15
C LEU A 132 4.08 -9.80 6.85
N ALA A 133 4.67 -10.49 5.88
CA ALA A 133 4.81 -10.03 4.52
C ALA A 133 4.30 -11.12 3.58
N GLU A 134 3.21 -10.85 2.87
CA GLU A 134 2.54 -11.77 1.96
C GLU A 134 2.86 -11.31 0.53
N LEU A 135 3.62 -12.11 -0.20
CA LEU A 135 3.87 -11.87 -1.62
C LEU A 135 2.88 -12.70 -2.42
N TRP A 136 2.14 -12.05 -3.30
CA TRP A 136 1.23 -12.70 -4.22
C TRP A 136 1.60 -12.30 -5.64
N GLY A 137 1.58 -13.28 -6.55
CA GLY A 137 1.78 -13.08 -7.98
C GLY A 137 0.73 -13.84 -8.77
N PRO A 138 0.43 -13.38 -9.99
CA PRO A 138 -0.52 -14.09 -10.84
C PRO A 138 0.05 -15.45 -11.29
N SER A 139 -0.76 -16.49 -11.21
CA SER A 139 -0.50 -17.86 -11.68
C SER A 139 -1.06 -18.14 -13.07
N GLY A 140 -1.97 -17.30 -13.57
CA GLY A 140 -2.62 -17.44 -14.88
C GLY A 140 -3.90 -18.30 -14.88
N ASP A 141 -4.29 -18.83 -13.73
CA ASP A 141 -5.53 -19.59 -13.50
C ASP A 141 -6.58 -18.80 -12.70
N GLU A 142 -6.41 -17.47 -12.58
CA GLU A 142 -7.30 -16.61 -11.82
C GLU A 142 -8.72 -16.63 -12.36
N THR A 143 -9.67 -16.82 -11.46
CA THR A 143 -11.09 -16.82 -11.82
C THR A 143 -11.60 -15.40 -12.02
N ALA A 144 -12.68 -15.24 -12.80
CA ALA A 144 -13.33 -13.95 -13.04
C ALA A 144 -13.85 -13.22 -11.77
N GLY A 145 -13.86 -13.91 -10.62
CA GLY A 145 -14.23 -13.34 -9.32
C GLY A 145 -13.04 -12.97 -8.42
N GLN A 146 -11.80 -13.31 -8.81
CA GLN A 146 -10.61 -13.06 -8.02
C GLN A 146 -10.16 -11.60 -8.16
N LEU A 147 -10.29 -10.84 -7.08
CA LEU A 147 -10.01 -9.40 -7.07
C LEU A 147 -8.59 -9.09 -6.59
N ASP A 148 -7.94 -10.00 -5.88
CA ASP A 148 -6.56 -9.78 -5.44
C ASP A 148 -5.62 -9.57 -6.61
N GLY A 149 -4.83 -8.49 -6.55
CA GLY A 149 -3.88 -8.12 -7.60
C GLY A 149 -4.52 -7.60 -8.88
N ILE A 150 -5.84 -7.42 -8.94
CA ILE A 150 -6.50 -6.89 -10.13
C ILE A 150 -6.20 -5.40 -10.30
N VAL A 151 -5.81 -5.03 -11.52
CA VAL A 151 -5.55 -3.64 -11.94
C VAL A 151 -6.31 -3.36 -13.23
N SER A 152 -6.53 -2.08 -13.53
CA SER A 152 -7.24 -1.66 -14.74
C SER A 152 -6.48 -0.53 -15.44
N PRO A 153 -5.77 -0.80 -16.55
CA PRO A 153 -5.03 0.24 -17.27
C PRO A 153 -5.95 1.15 -18.09
N ARG A 154 -7.17 0.69 -18.41
CA ARG A 154 -8.18 1.44 -19.16
C ARG A 154 -9.58 0.89 -18.90
N PHE A 155 -10.59 1.70 -19.23
CA PHE A 155 -12.00 1.31 -19.09
C PHE A 155 -12.29 -0.06 -19.73
N MET A 156 -12.98 -0.92 -18.98
CA MET A 156 -13.40 -2.27 -19.39
C MET A 156 -12.24 -3.25 -19.71
N LYS A 157 -11.00 -2.94 -19.30
CA LYS A 157 -9.89 -3.89 -19.31
C LYS A 157 -9.35 -4.07 -17.89
N THR A 158 -9.24 -5.32 -17.45
CA THR A 158 -8.60 -5.70 -16.20
C THR A 158 -7.55 -6.76 -16.43
N GLU A 159 -6.51 -6.74 -15.62
CA GLU A 159 -5.41 -7.70 -15.62
C GLU A 159 -5.00 -7.97 -14.17
N HIS A 160 -4.28 -9.06 -13.92
CA HIS A 160 -3.70 -9.36 -12.62
C HIS A 160 -2.21 -8.99 -12.61
N ALA A 161 -1.75 -8.45 -11.48
CA ALA A 161 -0.37 -8.02 -11.29
C ALA A 161 0.07 -8.32 -9.85
N PRO A 162 1.37 -8.63 -9.64
CA PRO A 162 1.84 -9.02 -8.32
C PRO A 162 1.69 -7.89 -7.31
N HIS A 163 1.57 -8.27 -6.05
CA HIS A 163 1.56 -7.32 -4.95
C HIS A 163 2.25 -7.89 -3.72
N LEU A 164 2.81 -6.99 -2.91
CA LEU A 164 3.34 -7.29 -1.59
C LEU A 164 2.42 -6.66 -0.55
N LYS A 165 1.87 -7.47 0.36
CA LYS A 165 1.05 -7.00 1.48
C LYS A 165 1.83 -7.16 2.78
N LEU A 166 1.99 -6.07 3.51
CA LEU A 166 2.68 -6.00 4.79
C LEU A 166 1.65 -5.82 5.90
N THR A 167 1.80 -6.53 7.02
CA THR A 167 0.90 -6.41 8.17
C THR A 167 1.67 -5.93 9.39
N ALA A 168 1.15 -4.90 10.04
CA ALA A 168 1.61 -4.36 11.30
C ALA A 168 0.74 -4.87 12.45
N LYS A 169 1.38 -5.44 13.47
CA LYS A 169 0.77 -5.72 14.78
C LYS A 169 1.65 -5.11 15.87
N PRO A 170 1.43 -3.82 16.21
CA PRO A 170 2.34 -3.10 17.10
C PRO A 170 2.29 -3.69 18.51
N GLY A 171 3.34 -4.45 18.85
CA GLY A 171 3.64 -4.95 20.20
C GLY A 171 4.85 -4.26 20.83
N GLY A 172 5.18 -3.04 20.38
CA GLY A 172 6.33 -2.25 20.82
C GLY A 172 7.29 -1.82 19.72
N ASN A 173 7.25 -2.45 18.53
CA ASN A 173 8.00 -1.99 17.35
C ASN A 173 7.13 -1.08 16.47
N THR A 174 7.68 0.06 16.07
CA THR A 174 7.04 1.07 15.21
C THR A 174 7.82 1.31 13.91
N GLU A 175 8.82 0.49 13.62
CA GLU A 175 9.63 0.59 12.40
C GLU A 175 8.90 -0.03 11.19
N PHE A 176 7.76 0.57 10.82
CA PHE A 176 6.98 0.19 9.66
C PHE A 176 7.53 0.88 8.40
N THR A 177 8.78 0.56 8.07
CA THR A 177 9.51 1.14 6.94
C THR A 177 9.50 0.21 5.73
N THR A 178 9.43 0.79 4.53
CA THR A 178 9.68 0.09 3.26
C THR A 178 10.69 0.90 2.48
N ARG A 179 11.81 0.29 2.11
CA ARG A 179 12.86 0.90 1.30
C ARG A 179 12.78 0.37 -0.12
N PHE A 180 12.80 1.27 -1.09
CA PHE A 180 12.88 0.95 -2.52
C PHE A 180 14.23 1.43 -3.04
N THR A 181 15.02 0.54 -3.63
CA THR A 181 16.31 0.86 -4.25
C THR A 181 16.37 0.30 -5.66
N VAL A 182 17.12 0.96 -6.54
CA VAL A 182 17.44 0.38 -7.85
C VAL A 182 18.34 -0.84 -7.63
N ALA A 183 18.03 -1.95 -8.32
CA ALA A 183 18.77 -3.21 -8.22
C ALA A 183 19.54 -3.52 -9.51
#